data_AF-A0A7Y4LTU4-F1
#
_entry.id   AF-A0A7Y4LTU4-F1
#
_cell.length_a   1.000
_cell.length_b   1.000
_cell.length_c   1.000
_cell.angle_alpha   90.00
_cell.angle_beta   90.00
_cell.angle_gamma   90.00
#
_symmetry.space_group_name_H-M   'P 1'
#
loop_
_entity.id
_entity.type
_entity.pdbx_description
1 polymer ?
#
loop_
_entity_poly.entity_id
_entity_poly.type
_entity_poly.pdbx_seq_one_letter_code
_entity_poly.pdbx_strand_id
1 'polypeptide(L)'
;MKILYAIAALILLSSSAQAWQVVERCTYSKFYGRVCTTSYLDDPVRSETQSQEDERARRAGIEKWEAFCKPKRTYDNEGVIRLVYARKGCEFGRSE
;
A
#
# COMPACT_ATOMS: atom_id res chain seq x y z
N MET A 1 -21.42 -23.16 -9.12
CA MET A 1 -21.28 -22.56 -7.77
C MET A 1 -19.87 -22.06 -7.42
N LYS A 2 -18.77 -22.52 -8.05
CA LYS A 2 -17.41 -22.02 -7.72
C LYS A 2 -17.04 -20.66 -8.34
N ILE A 3 -17.65 -20.31 -9.48
CA ILE A 3 -17.30 -19.09 -10.23
C ILE A 3 -17.84 -17.82 -9.53
N LEU A 4 -18.95 -17.92 -8.82
CA LEU A 4 -19.56 -16.78 -8.11
C LEU A 4 -18.69 -16.26 -6.96
N TYR A 5 -17.95 -17.15 -6.28
CA TYR A 5 -17.04 -16.75 -5.20
C TYR A 5 -15.80 -16.01 -5.71
N ALA A 6 -15.33 -16.31 -6.92
CA ALA A 6 -14.17 -15.65 -7.51
C ALA A 6 -14.45 -14.19 -7.87
N ILE A 7 -15.68 -13.86 -8.29
CA ILE A 7 -16.09 -12.51 -8.64
C ILE A 7 -16.21 -11.64 -7.38
N ALA A 8 -16.72 -12.18 -6.28
CA ALA A 8 -16.84 -11.45 -5.01
C ALA A 8 -15.48 -11.04 -4.43
N ALA A 9 -14.45 -11.87 -4.59
CA ALA A 9 -13.11 -11.56 -4.09
C ALA A 9 -12.42 -10.42 -4.88
N LEU A 10 -12.65 -10.35 -6.20
CA LEU A 10 -12.07 -9.31 -7.07
C LEU A 10 -12.59 -7.90 -6.75
N ILE A 11 -13.85 -7.77 -6.31
CA ILE A 11 -14.47 -6.47 -5.98
C ILE A 11 -13.90 -5.90 -4.66
N LEU A 12 -13.49 -6.76 -3.73
CA LEU A 12 -12.90 -6.34 -2.45
C LEU A 12 -11.45 -5.84 -2.59
N LEU A 13 -10.74 -6.23 -3.65
CA LEU A 13 -9.36 -5.81 -3.93
C LEU A 13 -9.29 -4.50 -4.74
N SER A 14 -10.43 -4.02 -5.26
CA SER A 14 -10.51 -2.78 -6.05
C SER A 14 -10.84 -1.53 -5.22
N SER A 15 -10.70 -1.57 -3.90
CA SER A 15 -10.68 -0.36 -3.07
C SER A 15 -9.40 0.42 -3.37
N SER A 16 -9.44 1.18 -4.47
CA SER A 16 -8.46 2.21 -4.77
C SER A 16 -8.31 3.08 -3.53
N ALA A 17 -7.13 3.11 -2.94
CA ALA A 17 -6.77 4.14 -1.98
C ALA A 17 -7.15 5.49 -2.62
N GLN A 18 -8.12 6.20 -2.05
CA GLN A 18 -8.55 7.48 -2.57
C GLN A 18 -7.41 8.46 -2.31
N ALA A 19 -6.54 8.60 -3.31
CA ALA A 19 -5.52 9.63 -3.31
C ALA A 19 -6.24 10.98 -3.47
N TRP A 20 -6.13 11.83 -2.44
CA TRP A 20 -6.40 13.28 -2.43
C TRP A 20 -7.10 13.80 -3.69
N GLN A 21 -8.43 13.74 -3.73
CA GLN A 21 -9.16 14.14 -4.93
C GLN A 21 -9.25 15.68 -4.97
N VAL A 22 -8.42 16.32 -5.79
CA VAL A 22 -8.55 17.75 -6.09
C VAL A 22 -9.73 17.94 -7.04
N VAL A 23 -10.74 18.65 -6.57
CA VAL A 23 -11.91 18.98 -7.39
C VAL A 23 -11.83 20.46 -7.77
N GLU A 24 -11.61 20.71 -9.06
CA GLU A 24 -11.68 22.05 -9.63
C GLU A 24 -13.08 22.30 -10.20
N ARG A 25 -13.73 23.39 -9.76
CA ARG A 25 -15.03 23.83 -10.27
C ARG A 25 -14.89 25.20 -10.88
N CYS A 26 -15.16 25.30 -12.18
CA CYS A 26 -15.14 26.56 -12.89
C CYS A 26 -16.55 27.05 -13.21
N THR A 27 -16.83 28.30 -12.89
CA THR A 27 -18.09 28.98 -13.20
C THR A 27 -17.79 30.21 -14.04
N TYR A 28 -18.64 30.49 -15.03
CA TYR A 28 -18.52 31.69 -15.84
C TYR A 28 -19.37 32.83 -15.26
N SER A 29 -18.73 33.95 -14.97
CA SER A 29 -19.34 35.19 -14.49
C SER A 29 -19.32 36.23 -15.61
N LYS A 30 -20.44 36.94 -15.78
CA LYS A 30 -20.54 38.07 -16.71
C LYS A 30 -19.60 39.23 -16.34
N PHE A 31 -19.22 39.35 -15.07
CA PHE A 31 -18.40 40.46 -14.56
C PHE A 31 -16.91 40.12 -14.43
N TYR A 32 -16.58 38.85 -14.16
CA TYR A 32 -15.22 38.41 -13.85
C TYR A 32 -14.67 37.34 -14.80
N GLY A 33 -15.43 36.97 -15.84
CA GLY A 33 -15.05 35.90 -16.77
C GLY A 33 -15.11 34.51 -16.12
N ARG A 34 -14.20 33.61 -16.51
CA ARG A 34 -14.12 32.26 -15.93
C ARG A 34 -13.43 32.30 -14.57
N VAL A 35 -14.15 31.95 -13.52
CA VAL A 35 -13.62 31.84 -12.15
C VAL A 35 -13.58 30.36 -11.78
N CYS A 36 -12.42 29.87 -11.35
CA CYS A 36 -12.24 28.48 -10.92
C CYS A 36 -11.93 28.43 -9.42
N THR A 37 -12.59 27.51 -8.72
CA THR A 37 -12.36 27.23 -7.31
C THR A 37 -11.85 25.81 -7.17
N THR A 38 -10.71 25.65 -6.50
CA THR A 38 -10.15 24.35 -6.14
C THR A 38 -10.60 23.99 -4.73
N SER A 39 -11.28 22.86 -4.57
CA SER A 39 -11.60 22.28 -3.26
C SER A 39 -10.84 20.97 -3.08
N TYR A 40 -10.31 20.77 -1.87
CA TYR A 40 -9.74 19.50 -1.44
C TYR A 40 -10.85 18.72 -0.74
N LEU A 41 -11.06 17.46 -1.13
CA LEU A 41 -11.81 16.54 -0.29
C LEU A 41 -10.87 16.04 0.80
N ASP A 42 -11.24 16.31 2.06
CA ASP A 42 -10.59 15.70 3.21
C ASP A 42 -10.83 14.19 3.19
N ASP A 43 -9.83 13.43 3.65
CA ASP A 43 -9.99 12.01 3.85
C ASP A 43 -11.17 11.73 4.80
N PRO A 44 -11.96 10.67 4.54
CA PRO A 44 -12.98 10.27 5.50
C PRO A 44 -12.32 9.97 6.85
N VAL A 45 -12.97 10.39 7.93
CA VAL A 45 -12.49 10.13 9.30
C VAL A 45 -12.35 8.63 9.49
N ARG A 46 -11.10 8.15 9.59
CA ARG A 46 -10.80 6.74 9.84
C ARG A 46 -11.26 6.36 11.24
N SER A 47 -11.96 5.23 11.37
CA SER A 47 -12.28 4.68 12.68
C SER A 47 -11.06 4.04 13.35
N GLU A 48 -11.05 3.97 14.68
CA GLU A 48 -9.99 3.24 15.41
C GLU A 48 -9.92 1.76 14.98
N THR A 49 -11.06 1.16 14.64
CA THR A 49 -11.14 -0.21 14.15
C THR A 49 -10.43 -0.39 12.80
N GLN A 50 -10.59 0.54 11.86
CA GLN A 50 -9.87 0.52 10.59
C GLN A 50 -8.36 0.65 10.79
N SER A 51 -7.93 1.54 11.69
CA SER A 51 -6.52 1.71 12.02
C SER A 51 -5.89 0.42 12.58
N GLN A 52 -6.62 -0.30 13.45
CA GLN A 52 -6.15 -1.58 13.99
C GLN A 52 -6.08 -2.68 12.93
N GLU A 53 -7.03 -2.74 12.00
CA GLU A 53 -7.04 -3.71 10.90
C GLU A 53 -5.90 -3.44 9.92
N ASP A 54 -5.65 -2.18 9.57
CA ASP A 54 -4.55 -1.76 8.72
C ASP A 54 -3.19 -2.07 9.38
N GLU A 55 -3.05 -1.79 10.67
CA GLU A 55 -1.85 -2.11 11.44
C GLU A 55 -1.61 -3.64 11.50
N ARG A 56 -2.68 -4.43 11.66
CA ARG A 56 -2.60 -5.89 11.61
C ARG A 56 -2.18 -6.40 10.23
N ALA A 57 -2.76 -5.84 9.16
CA ALA A 57 -2.41 -6.20 7.79
C ALA A 57 -0.96 -5.83 7.47
N ARG A 58 -0.51 -4.65 7.92
CA ARG A 58 0.88 -4.19 7.81
C ARG A 58 1.84 -5.15 8.49
N ARG A 59 1.55 -5.54 9.73
CA ARG A 59 2.36 -6.52 10.48
C ARG A 59 2.42 -7.87 9.78
N ALA A 60 1.28 -8.39 9.33
CA ALA A 60 1.23 -9.65 8.60
C ALA A 60 2.03 -9.60 7.28
N GLY A 61 2.04 -8.46 6.59
CA GLY A 61 2.86 -8.23 5.40
C GLY A 61 4.36 -8.26 5.71
N ILE A 62 4.77 -7.61 6.81
CA ILE A 62 6.16 -7.64 7.29
C ILE A 62 6.56 -9.06 7.67
N GLU A 63 5.75 -9.77 8.43
CA GLU A 63 6.05 -11.13 8.89
C GLU A 63 6.23 -12.11 7.72
N LYS A 64 5.36 -12.01 6.70
CA LYS A 64 5.49 -12.78 5.46
C LYS A 64 6.76 -12.44 4.70
N TRP A 65 7.08 -11.16 4.59
CA TRP A 65 8.28 -10.70 3.90
C TRP A 65 9.54 -11.16 4.64
N GLU A 66 9.59 -11.01 5.97
CA GLU A 66 10.68 -11.51 6.80
C GLU A 66 10.81 -13.03 6.66
N ALA A 67 9.75 -13.80 6.80
CA ALA A 67 9.81 -15.26 6.65
C ALA A 67 10.36 -15.69 5.27
N PHE A 68 10.03 -14.94 4.23
CA PHE A 68 10.48 -15.23 2.86
C PHE A 68 11.92 -14.75 2.59
N CYS A 69 12.29 -13.57 3.08
CA CYS A 69 13.55 -12.89 2.77
C CYS A 69 14.61 -12.97 3.87
N LYS A 70 14.33 -13.58 5.03
CA LYS A 70 15.27 -13.66 6.16
C LYS A 70 16.61 -14.25 5.70
N PRO A 71 17.73 -13.50 5.85
CA PRO A 71 19.03 -13.99 5.45
C PRO A 71 19.48 -15.14 6.36
N LYS A 72 20.16 -16.12 5.78
CA LYS A 72 20.82 -17.18 6.55
C LYS A 72 22.23 -16.72 6.90
N ARG A 73 22.65 -16.97 8.15
CA ARG A 73 24.04 -16.82 8.57
C ARG A 73 24.82 -18.04 8.12
N THR A 74 25.94 -17.79 7.45
CA THR A 74 26.92 -18.81 7.06
C THR A 74 28.27 -18.40 7.61
N TYR A 75 29.09 -19.39 7.94
CA TYR A 75 30.44 -19.21 8.44
C TYR A 75 31.39 -19.77 7.37
N ASP A 76 32.40 -18.99 6.99
CA ASP A 76 33.48 -19.54 6.18
C ASP A 76 34.54 -20.23 7.04
N ASN A 77 35.52 -20.85 6.39
CA ASN A 77 36.57 -21.63 7.04
C ASN A 77 37.51 -20.75 7.90
N GLU A 78 37.39 -19.42 7.80
CA GLU A 78 38.14 -18.43 8.58
C GLU A 78 37.30 -17.87 9.75
N GLY A 79 36.05 -18.33 9.90
CA GLY A 79 35.13 -17.90 10.96
C GLY A 79 34.38 -16.59 10.66
N VAL A 80 34.46 -16.07 9.44
CA VAL A 80 33.77 -14.83 9.06
C VAL A 80 32.29 -15.11 8.82
N ILE A 81 31.43 -14.29 9.42
CA ILE A 81 29.98 -14.38 9.29
C ILE A 81 29.55 -13.70 7.99
N ARG A 82 28.94 -14.46 7.08
CA ARG A 82 28.33 -13.96 5.86
C ARG A 82 26.81 -14.14 5.91
N LEU A 83 26.08 -13.07 5.61
CA LEU A 83 24.63 -13.10 5.45
C LEU A 83 24.31 -13.37 3.98
N VAL A 84 23.61 -14.46 3.70
CA VAL A 84 23.15 -14.79 2.35
C VAL A 84 21.63 -14.70 2.33
N TYR A 85 21.09 -13.79 1.51
CA TYR A 85 19.65 -13.67 1.31
C TYR A 85 19.11 -14.94 0.65
N ALA A 86 17.95 -15.41 1.10
CA ALA A 86 17.45 -16.73 0.73
C ALA A 86 16.97 -16.84 -0.74
N ARG A 87 16.60 -15.72 -1.40
CA ARG A 87 15.97 -15.72 -2.73
C ARG A 87 16.22 -14.43 -3.54
N LYS A 88 16.23 -14.57 -4.87
CA LYS A 88 16.27 -13.45 -5.84
C LYS A 88 15.09 -12.51 -5.60
N GLY A 89 15.34 -11.21 -5.46
CA GLY A 89 14.33 -10.19 -5.15
C GLY A 89 14.24 -9.78 -3.67
N CYS A 90 15.03 -10.41 -2.80
CA CYS A 90 15.19 -10.00 -1.39
C CYS A 90 16.45 -9.16 -1.13
N GLU A 91 17.22 -8.88 -2.18
CA GLU A 91 18.63 -8.43 -2.09
C GLU A 91 18.77 -6.94 -1.74
N PHE A 92 17.73 -6.16 -1.98
CA PHE A 92 17.62 -4.76 -1.57
C PHE A 92 16.24 -4.60 -0.95
N GLY A 93 16.20 -4.45 0.37
CA GLY A 93 14.95 -4.45 1.15
C GLY A 93 13.88 -3.59 0.49
N ARG A 94 12.64 -4.14 0.40
CA ARG A 94 11.44 -3.52 -0.19
C ARG A 94 11.79 -2.44 -1.21
N SER A 95 12.25 -2.83 -2.40
CA SER A 95 12.48 -1.90 -3.49
C SER A 95 11.22 -1.07 -3.73
N GLU A 96 11.34 0.22 -3.38
CA GLU A 96 10.49 1.41 -3.66
C GLU A 96 8.99 1.19 -3.86
#